data_AF-A0A317CA65-F1
#
_entry.id   AF-A0A317CA65-F1
#
_cell.length_a   1.000
_cell.length_b   1.000
_cell.length_c   1.000
_cell.angle_alpha   90.00
_cell.angle_beta   90.00
_cell.angle_gamma   90.00
#
_symmetry.space_group_name_H-M   'P 1'
#
loop_
_entity.id
_entity.type
_entity.pdbx_description
1 polymer ?
#
loop_
_entity_poly.entity_id
_entity_poly.type
_entity_poly.pdbx_seq_one_letter_code
_entity_poly.pdbx_strand_id
1 'polypeptide(L)' 'MIMSNPNLPSIKLKEIMADSKKIILRHGDKPYLLSITRRGKLILTASEEPSSQPITSTLVSG' A
#
# COMPACT_ATOMS: atom_id res chain seq x y z
N MET A 1 23.89 -3.60 -14.93
CA MET A 1 24.49 -2.35 -14.41
C MET A 1 23.35 -1.36 -14.20
N ILE A 2 22.98 -1.06 -12.95
CA ILE A 2 21.91 -0.09 -12.69
C ILE A 2 22.53 1.30 -12.90
N MET A 3 22.11 1.99 -13.94
CA MET A 3 22.43 3.41 -14.13
C MET A 3 21.62 4.19 -13.09
N SER A 4 22.23 4.50 -11.96
CA SER A 4 21.67 5.43 -10.99
C SER A 4 21.60 6.80 -11.64
N ASN A 5 20.41 7.21 -12.10
CA ASN A 5 20.19 8.56 -12.58
C ASN A 5 20.23 9.49 -11.37
N PRO A 6 21.27 10.33 -11.21
CA PRO A 6 21.46 11.13 -9.99
C PRO A 6 20.35 12.17 -9.78
N ASN A 7 19.48 12.37 -10.77
CA ASN A 7 18.40 13.35 -10.75
C ASN A 7 17.04 12.77 -10.34
N LEU A 8 16.93 11.48 -10.02
CA LEU A 8 15.67 10.95 -9.53
C LEU A 8 15.43 11.41 -8.09
N PRO A 9 14.26 12.01 -7.79
CA PRO A 9 13.87 12.26 -6.41
C PRO A 9 13.96 10.95 -5.61
N SER A 10 14.65 11.02 -4.48
CA SER A 10 14.79 9.90 -3.56
C SER A 10 14.15 10.25 -2.23
N ILE A 11 13.56 9.24 -1.59
CA ILE A 11 12.94 9.38 -0.28
C ILE A 11 13.39 8.21 0.59
N LYS A 12 13.61 8.45 1.89
CA LYS A 12 13.95 7.36 2.79
C LYS A 12 12.70 6.51 3.01
N LEU A 13 12.83 5.21 2.83
CA LEU A 13 11.71 4.28 3.03
C LEU A 13 11.04 4.41 4.42
N LYS A 14 11.84 4.70 5.46
CA LYS A 14 11.34 4.89 6.82
C LYS A 14 10.37 6.08 6.94
N GLU A 15 10.59 7.14 6.16
CA GLU A 15 9.75 8.34 6.16
C GLU A 15 8.36 8.02 5.60
N ILE A 16 8.27 7.16 4.58
CA ILE A 16 6.98 6.77 4.02
C ILE A 16 6.30 5.64 4.81
N MET A 17 7.04 4.70 5.41
CA MET A 17 6.43 3.54 6.07
C MET A 17 6.08 3.76 7.55
N ALA A 18 6.51 4.86 8.18
CA ALA A 18 6.23 5.15 9.60
C ALA A 18 6.45 3.95 10.55
N ASP A 19 7.60 3.29 10.41
CA ASP A 19 7.99 2.06 11.13
C ASP A 19 7.11 0.81 10.90
N SER A 20 6.08 0.89 10.06
CA SER A 20 5.30 -0.25 9.60
C SER A 20 6.06 -1.11 8.59
N LYS A 21 5.65 -2.38 8.47
CA LYS A 21 6.13 -3.30 7.42
C LYS A 21 5.29 -3.27 6.15
N LYS A 22 4.17 -2.54 6.16
CA LYS A 22 3.20 -2.42 5.06
C LYS A 22 2.61 -1.02 5.03
N ILE A 23 2.46 -0.45 3.84
CA ILE A 23 1.72 0.80 3.59
C ILE A 23 0.93 0.69 2.29
N ILE A 24 -0.23 1.34 2.24
CA ILE A 24 -0.99 1.55 1.01
C ILE A 24 -0.55 2.85 0.36
N LEU A 25 -0.04 2.75 -0.86
CA LEU A 25 0.25 3.88 -1.75
C LEU A 25 -0.97 4.09 -2.65
N ARG A 26 -1.55 5.29 -2.63
CA ARG A 26 -2.68 5.66 -3.50
C ARG A 26 -2.17 6.40 -4.73
N HIS A 27 -2.53 5.91 -5.91
CA HIS A 27 -2.24 6.56 -7.18
C HIS A 27 -3.53 6.67 -8.01
N GLY A 28 -4.19 7.83 -7.89
CA GLY A 28 -5.59 7.98 -8.31
C GLY A 28 -6.47 6.98 -7.56
N ASP A 29 -7.36 6.31 -8.30
CA ASP A 29 -8.27 5.29 -7.76
C ASP A 29 -7.63 3.89 -7.63
N LYS A 30 -6.31 3.78 -7.86
CA LYS A 30 -5.59 2.50 -7.78
C LYS A 30 -4.74 2.44 -6.52
N PRO A 31 -5.12 1.60 -5.53
CA PRO A 31 -4.30 1.36 -4.36
C PRO A 31 -3.21 0.33 -4.68
N TYR A 32 -2.04 0.53 -4.09
CA TYR A 32 -0.92 -0.40 -4.16
C TYR A 32 -0.41 -0.70 -2.75
N LEU A 33 -0.15 -1.97 -2.46
CA LEU A 33 0.50 -2.38 -1.22
C LEU A 33 2.01 -2.37 -1.43
N LEU A 34 2.71 -1.48 -0.73
CA LEU A 34 4.15 -1.57 -0.54
C LEU A 34 4.42 -2.34 0.76
N SER A 35 5.23 -3.39 0.68
CA SER A 35 5.64 -4.17 1.85
C SER A 35 7.14 -4.44 1.85
N ILE A 36 7.72 -4.56 3.05
CA ILE A 36 9.11 -4.99 3.23
C ILE A 36 9.15 -6.39 3.82
N THR A 37 9.86 -7.29 3.16
CA THR A 37 10.05 -8.67 3.61
C THR A 37 11.00 -8.75 4.81
N ARG A 38 11.02 -9.89 5.51
CA ARG A 38 11.98 -10.14 6.61
C ARG A 38 13.45 -9.96 6.19
N ARG A 39 13.76 -10.19 4.90
CA ARG A 39 15.11 -10.06 4.33
C ARG A 39 15.39 -8.67 3.75
N GLY A 40 14.51 -7.69 3.96
CA GLY A 40 14.71 -6.32 3.52
C GLY A 40 14.36 -6.03 2.05
N LYS A 41 13.81 -7.00 1.31
CA LYS A 41 13.29 -6.74 -0.05
C LYS A 41 11.97 -5.98 -0.01
N LEU A 42 11.79 -5.04 -0.93
CA LEU A 42 10.51 -4.37 -1.16
C LEU A 42 9.68 -5.12 -2.19
N ILE A 43 8.38 -5.20 -1.95
CA ILE A 43 7.39 -5.77 -2.86
C ILE A 43 6.27 -4.75 -3.01
N LEU A 44 5.95 -4.41 -4.26
CA LEU A 44 4.81 -3.57 -4.63
C LEU A 44 3.79 -4.44 -5.37
N THR A 45 2.56 -4.53 -4.84
CA THR A 45 1.46 -5.24 -5.48
C THR A 45 0.26 -4.32 -5.64
N ALA A 46 -0.60 -4.60 -6.62
CA ALA A 46 -1.93 -4.00 -6.63
C ALA A 46 -2.66 -4.37 -5.31
N SER A 47 -3.44 -3.44 -4.78
CA SER A 47 -4.31 -3.67 -3.64
C SER A 47 -5.71 -3.29 -4.06
N GLU A 48 -6.67 -4.18 -3.87
CA GLU A 48 -8.08 -3.84 -4.04
C GLU A 48 -8.54 -3.17 -2.74
N GLU A 49 -9.30 -2.07 -2.85
CA GLU A 49 -10.06 -1.59 -1.69
C GLU A 49 -11.08 -2.68 -1.36
N PRO A 50 -11.24 -3.09 -0.09
CA PRO A 50 -12.35 -3.94 0.27
C PRO A 50 -13.63 -3.20 -0.14
N SER A 51 -14.34 -3.74 -1.13
CA SER A 51 -15.62 -3.21 -1.55
C SER A 51 -16.45 -3.04 -0.29
N SER A 52 -16.80 -1.80 0.05
CA SER A 52 -17.70 -1.53 1.16
C SER A 52 -19.03 -2.20 0.82
N GLN A 53 -19.20 -3.46 1.22
CA GLN A 53 -20.51 -4.08 1.17
C GLN A 53 -21.36 -3.29 2.14
N PRO A 54 -22.47 -2.66 1.70
CA PRO A 54 -23.42 -2.12 2.65
C PRO A 54 -23.90 -3.31 3.48
N ILE A 55 -23.54 -3.31 4.76
CA ILE A 55 -24.18 -4.13 5.77
C ILE A 55 -25.65 -3.68 5.81
N THR A 56 -26.48 -4.29 4.98
CA THR A 56 -27.93 -4.21 5.12
C THR A 56 -28.26 -4.95 6.40
N SER A 57 -28.24 -4.23 7.52
CA SER A 57 -28.85 -4.67 8.77
C SER A 57 -30.36 -4.70 8.55
N THR A 58 -30.85 -5.80 7.96
CA THR A 58 -32.27 -6.12 7.97
C THR A 58 -32.64 -6.38 9.44
N LEU A 59 -33.22 -5.36 10.08
CA LEU A 59 -33.91 -5.48 11.35
C LEU A 59 -34.99 -6.54 11.19
N VAL A 60 -34.79 -7.72 11.79
CA VAL A 60 -35.85 -8.71 11.99
C VAL A 60 -36.74 -8.15 13.10
N SER A 61 -37.88 -7.58 12.73
CA SER A 61 -39.03 -7.47 13.61
C SER A 61 -39.94 -8.67 13.35
N GLY A 62 -40.07 -9.53 14.34
CA GLY A 62 -40.91 -10.74 14.32
C GLY A 62 -40.62 -11.61 15.53
#